data_AF-A0A392NKR3-F1
#
_entry.id   AF-A0A392NKR3-F1
#
_cell.length_a   1.000
_cell.length_b   1.000
_cell.length_c   1.000
_cell.angle_alpha   90.00
_cell.angle_beta   90.00
_cell.angle_gamma   90.00
#
_symmetry.space_group_name_H-M   'P 1'
#
loop_
_entity.id
_entity.type
_entity.pdbx_description
1 polymer ?
#
loop_
_entity_poly.entity_id
_entity_poly.type
_entity_poly.pdbx_seq_one_letter_code
_entity_poly.pdbx_strand_id
1 'polypeptide(L)'
;FIASAPTLFPAEYVQEFQNCFDRAPPVPFEEIQSILRKELGRPIESVYEYVDPTPLASASIAQVHGARLKGSQEDVVIKVLKPGIEDILVADLNFVYVVARIIEFLNPEISRTSL
;
A
#
# COMPACT_ATOMS: atom_id res chain seq x y z
N PHE A 1 8.99 2.68 -6.91
CA PHE A 1 10.20 3.51 -7.01
C PHE A 1 10.80 3.49 -8.42
N ILE A 2 11.22 2.33 -8.95
CA ILE A 2 11.80 2.21 -10.31
C ILE A 2 10.88 2.84 -11.37
N ALA A 3 9.60 2.45 -11.39
CA ALA A 3 8.62 2.97 -12.35
C ALA A 3 8.27 4.46 -12.19
N SER A 4 8.56 5.06 -11.03
CA SER A 4 8.35 6.49 -10.74
C SER A 4 9.62 7.33 -10.97
N ALA A 5 10.74 6.71 -11.36
CA ALA A 5 12.03 7.36 -11.54
C ALA A 5 12.60 7.13 -12.96
N PRO A 6 11.89 7.59 -14.02
CA PRO A 6 12.21 7.26 -15.41
C PRO A 6 13.58 7.75 -15.89
N THR A 7 14.17 8.73 -15.19
CA THR A 7 15.49 9.29 -15.51
C THR A 7 16.64 8.53 -14.85
N LEU A 8 16.36 7.66 -13.87
CA LEU A 8 17.37 6.91 -13.11
C LEU A 8 17.53 5.46 -13.59
N PHE A 9 16.57 4.93 -14.35
CA PHE A 9 16.54 3.53 -14.75
C PHE A 9 16.30 3.39 -16.27
N PRO A 10 16.78 2.31 -16.91
CA PRO A 10 16.52 2.07 -18.33
C PRO A 10 15.01 1.95 -18.60
N ALA A 11 14.59 2.38 -19.78
CA ALA A 11 13.17 2.47 -20.14
C ALA A 11 12.43 1.14 -20.01
N GLU A 12 13.08 0.01 -20.34
CA GLU A 12 12.48 -1.32 -20.22
C GLU A 12 12.09 -1.65 -18.77
N TYR A 13 12.96 -1.32 -17.81
CA TYR A 13 12.68 -1.53 -16.38
C TYR A 13 11.58 -0.59 -15.90
N VAL A 14 11.63 0.68 -16.28
CA VAL A 14 10.59 1.64 -15.90
C VAL A 14 9.23 1.15 -16.39
N GLN A 15 9.17 0.68 -17.64
CA GLN A 15 7.95 0.23 -18.29
C GLN A 15 7.41 -1.07 -17.67
N GLU A 16 8.27 -2.04 -17.36
CA GLU A 16 7.84 -3.29 -16.71
C GLU A 16 7.31 -3.03 -15.29
N PHE A 17 8.02 -2.21 -14.50
CA PHE A 17 7.62 -1.92 -13.13
C PHE A 17 6.39 -0.99 -13.03
N GLN A 18 5.94 -0.37 -14.13
CA GLN A 18 4.67 0.39 -14.14
C GLN A 18 3.48 -0.51 -13.77
N ASN A 19 3.57 -1.81 -14.08
CA ASN A 19 2.56 -2.79 -13.70
C ASN A 19 2.42 -2.97 -12.18
N CYS A 20 3.42 -2.56 -11.39
CA CYS A 20 3.44 -2.70 -9.93
C CYS A 20 2.70 -1.59 -9.17
N PHE A 21 2.16 -0.55 -9.83
CA PHE A 21 1.51 0.57 -9.14
C PHE A 21 0.11 0.22 -8.61
N ASP A 22 -0.88 0.12 -9.49
CA ASP A 22 -2.31 0.12 -9.09
C ASP A 22 -3.09 -1.11 -9.58
N ARG A 23 -2.38 -2.12 -10.07
CA ARG A 23 -2.98 -3.35 -10.64
C ARG A 23 -2.77 -4.57 -9.75
N ALA A 24 -2.48 -4.38 -8.47
CA ALA A 24 -2.46 -5.50 -7.55
C ALA A 24 -3.87 -6.10 -7.44
N PRO A 25 -4.00 -7.43 -7.25
CA PRO A 25 -5.31 -8.03 -7.02
C PRO A 25 -6.04 -7.34 -5.86
N PRO A 26 -7.31 -7.00 -6.02
CA PRO A 26 -8.09 -6.42 -4.95
C PRO A 26 -8.42 -7.47 -3.90
N VAL A 27 -8.54 -7.03 -2.65
CA VAL A 27 -9.11 -7.85 -1.59
C VAL A 27 -10.64 -7.78 -1.65
N PRO A 28 -11.36 -8.85 -1.24
CA PRO A 28 -12.81 -8.85 -1.18
C PRO A 28 -13.36 -7.66 -0.39
N PHE A 29 -14.48 -7.10 -0.86
CA PHE A 29 -15.06 -5.92 -0.21
C PHE A 29 -15.52 -6.20 1.22
N GLU A 30 -15.89 -7.45 1.53
CA GLU A 30 -16.26 -7.88 2.87
C GLU A 30 -15.12 -7.70 3.88
N GLU A 31 -13.87 -7.94 3.47
CA GLU A 31 -12.69 -7.68 4.29
C GLU A 31 -12.49 -6.18 4.52
N ILE A 32 -12.66 -5.37 3.46
CA ILE A 32 -12.63 -3.91 3.55
C ILE A 32 -13.69 -3.40 4.53
N GLN A 33 -14.92 -3.91 4.45
CA GLN A 33 -15.99 -3.55 5.38
C GLN A 33 -15.66 -3.93 6.83
N SER A 34 -15.05 -5.11 7.04
CA SER A 34 -14.61 -5.54 8.37
C SER A 34 -13.60 -4.56 8.97
N ILE A 35 -12.59 -4.16 8.18
CA ILE A 35 -11.57 -3.20 8.58
C ILE A 35 -12.21 -1.84 8.88
N LEU A 36 -13.09 -1.34 8.00
CA LEU A 36 -13.77 -0.06 8.22
C LEU A 36 -14.63 -0.06 9.49
N ARG A 37 -15.41 -1.11 9.76
CA ARG A 37 -16.19 -1.19 11.01
C ARG A 37 -15.29 -1.18 12.24
N LYS A 38 -14.16 -1.89 12.19
CA LYS A 38 -13.18 -1.95 13.28
C LYS A 38 -12.55 -0.57 13.53
N GLU A 39 -12.02 0.07 12.50
CA GLU A 39 -11.30 1.36 12.60
C GLU A 39 -12.24 2.53 12.93
N LEU A 40 -13.48 2.52 12.42
CA LEU A 40 -14.46 3.57 12.74
C LEU A 40 -15.05 3.41 14.15
N GLY A 41 -15.02 2.20 14.72
CA GLY A 41 -15.64 1.88 16.02
C GLY A 41 -17.17 1.97 16.03
N ARG A 42 -17.81 2.05 14.86
CA ARG A 42 -19.26 2.21 14.66
C ARG A 42 -19.68 1.68 13.28
N PRO A 43 -21.00 1.50 13.02
CA PRO A 43 -21.48 1.07 11.71
C PRO A 43 -21.03 2.02 10.59
N ILE A 44 -20.64 1.47 9.43
CA ILE A 44 -20.17 2.25 8.27
C ILE A 44 -21.25 3.24 7.82
N GLU A 45 -22.50 2.80 7.88
CA GLU A 45 -23.71 3.52 7.50
C GLU A 45 -24.01 4.69 8.44
N SER A 46 -23.27 4.86 9.54
CA SER A 46 -23.34 6.05 10.39
C SER A 46 -22.42 7.18 9.92
N VAL A 47 -21.44 6.88 9.07
CA VAL A 47 -20.43 7.82 8.56
C VAL A 47 -20.59 8.07 7.06
N TYR A 48 -20.82 7.00 6.29
CA TYR A 48 -20.96 7.04 4.85
C TYR A 48 -22.39 6.71 4.45
N GLU A 49 -22.93 7.45 3.47
CA GLU A 49 -24.18 7.12 2.80
C GLU A 49 -23.99 5.91 1.87
N TYR A 50 -22.85 5.87 1.19
CA TYR A 50 -22.49 4.82 0.26
C TYR A 50 -20.97 4.64 0.23
N VAL A 51 -20.52 3.39 0.06
CA VAL A 51 -19.14 3.03 -0.24
C VAL A 51 -19.18 2.08 -1.43
N ASP A 52 -18.46 2.40 -2.50
CA ASP A 52 -18.42 1.59 -3.71
C ASP A 52 -17.72 0.26 -3.43
N PRO A 53 -18.37 -0.89 -3.64
CA PRO A 53 -17.72 -2.19 -3.51
C PRO A 53 -16.57 -2.39 -4.51
N THR A 54 -16.61 -1.69 -5.65
CA THR A 54 -15.56 -1.73 -6.66
C THR A 54 -14.45 -0.75 -6.28
N PRO A 55 -13.20 -1.22 -6.11
CA PRO A 55 -12.10 -0.32 -5.79
C PRO A 55 -11.73 0.56 -6.98
N LEU A 56 -11.43 1.83 -6.70
CA LEU A 56 -10.85 2.77 -7.66
C LEU A 56 -9.41 2.37 -8.03
N ALA A 57 -8.67 1.86 -7.04
CA ALA A 57 -7.30 1.38 -7.20
C ALA A 57 -6.97 0.33 -6.13
N SER A 58 -6.10 -0.62 -6.46
CA SER A 58 -5.55 -1.56 -5.49
C SER A 58 -4.05 -1.67 -5.67
N ALA A 59 -3.32 -1.13 -4.69
CA ALA A 59 -1.86 -1.17 -4.63
C ALA A 59 -1.39 -2.32 -3.75
N SER A 60 -0.07 -2.47 -3.59
CA SER A 60 0.52 -3.52 -2.75
C SER A 60 0.09 -3.44 -1.27
N ILE A 61 -0.02 -2.23 -0.72
CA ILE A 61 -0.24 -2.00 0.73
C ILE A 61 -1.71 -1.68 1.06
N ALA A 62 -2.41 -1.01 0.16
CA ALA A 62 -3.71 -0.46 0.43
C ALA A 62 -4.63 -0.54 -0.79
N GLN A 63 -5.93 -0.54 -0.52
CA GLN A 63 -6.99 -0.48 -1.51
C GLN A 63 -7.80 0.80 -1.31
N VAL A 64 -8.25 1.36 -2.43
CA VAL A 64 -8.90 2.66 -2.47
C VAL A 64 -10.32 2.51 -2.99
N HIS A 65 -11.30 3.01 -2.25
CA HIS A 65 -12.72 2.98 -2.60
C HIS A 65 -13.30 4.38 -2.68
N GLY A 66 -14.21 4.60 -3.63
CA GLY A 66 -15.06 5.79 -3.63
C GLY A 66 -16.16 5.68 -2.59
N ALA A 67 -16.56 6.80 -2.00
CA ALA A 67 -17.65 6.84 -1.03
C ALA A 67 -18.34 8.21 -1.02
N ARG A 68 -19.53 8.28 -0.42
CA ARG A 68 -20.24 9.52 -0.15
C ARG A 68 -20.46 9.68 1.34
N LEU A 69 -20.17 10.87 1.88
CA LEU A 69 -20.39 11.16 3.29
C LEU A 69 -21.87 11.26 3.63
N LYS A 70 -22.27 10.69 4.77
CA LYS A 70 -23.67 10.72 5.21
C LYS A 70 -24.11 12.14 5.57
N GLY A 71 -25.27 12.54 5.03
CA GLY A 71 -25.84 13.87 5.29
C GLY A 71 -25.17 14.99 4.51
N SER A 72 -24.31 14.65 3.55
CA SER A 72 -23.60 15.57 2.67
C SER A 72 -23.73 15.11 1.21
N GLN A 73 -23.51 16.02 0.26
CA GLN A 73 -23.32 15.68 -1.16
C GLN A 73 -21.83 15.51 -1.52
N GLU A 74 -20.95 15.48 -0.52
CA GLU A 74 -19.51 15.36 -0.71
C GLU A 74 -19.11 13.91 -1.02
N ASP A 75 -18.50 13.73 -2.19
CA ASP A 75 -17.84 12.49 -2.59
C ASP A 75 -16.40 12.48 -2.05
N VAL A 76 -16.02 11.37 -1.42
CA VAL A 76 -14.73 11.18 -0.76
C VAL A 76 -14.09 9.87 -1.20
N VAL A 77 -12.80 9.73 -0.91
CA VAL A 77 -12.03 8.53 -1.18
C VAL A 77 -11.57 7.91 0.13
N ILE A 78 -11.80 6.62 0.30
CA ILE A 78 -11.38 5.86 1.47
C ILE A 78 -10.20 4.98 1.08
N LYS A 79 -9.04 5.19 1.72
CA LYS A 79 -7.86 4.34 1.56
C LYS A 79 -7.76 3.41 2.76
N VAL A 80 -7.85 2.11 2.49
CA VAL A 80 -7.87 1.06 3.51
C VAL A 80 -6.61 0.22 3.38
N LEU A 81 -5.86 0.07 4.46
CA LEU A 81 -4.71 -0.84 4.52
C LEU A 81 -5.20 -2.28 4.31
N LYS A 82 -4.52 -3.05 3.46
CA LYS A 82 -4.85 -4.47 3.26
C LYS A 82 -4.56 -5.26 4.54
N PRO A 83 -5.36 -6.30 4.84
CA PRO A 83 -5.14 -7.11 6.02
C PRO A 83 -3.78 -7.81 5.97
N GLY A 84 -3.12 -7.92 7.14
CA GLY A 84 -1.82 -8.58 7.27
C GLY A 84 -0.62 -7.77 6.74
N ILE A 85 -0.83 -6.53 6.25
CA ILE A 85 0.26 -5.77 5.66
C ILE A 85 1.34 -5.36 6.65
N GLU A 86 0.99 -5.20 7.93
CA GLU A 86 1.95 -4.86 8.99
C GLU A 86 2.99 -5.97 9.17
N ASP A 87 2.55 -7.23 9.26
CA ASP A 87 3.44 -8.38 9.40
C ASP A 87 4.37 -8.52 8.19
N ILE A 88 3.84 -8.28 6.98
CA ILE A 88 4.61 -8.30 5.73
C ILE A 88 5.68 -7.20 5.75
N LEU A 89 5.30 -5.97 6.13
CA LEU A 89 6.24 -4.85 6.19
C LEU A 89 7.35 -5.09 7.22
N VAL A 90 7.01 -5.66 8.38
CA VAL A 90 8.01 -6.01 9.40
C VAL A 90 8.96 -7.09 8.88
N ALA A 91 8.45 -8.12 8.22
CA ALA A 91 9.27 -9.17 7.62
C ALA A 91 10.23 -8.61 6.55
N ASP A 92 9.73 -7.75 5.66
CA ASP A 92 10.52 -7.12 4.60
C ASP A 92 11.64 -6.24 5.16
N LEU A 93 11.34 -5.40 6.15
CA LEU A 93 12.33 -4.54 6.79
C LEU A 93 13.39 -5.34 7.56
N ASN A 94 12.98 -6.41 8.24
CA ASN A 94 13.92 -7.32 8.91
C ASN A 94 14.83 -8.02 7.91
N PHE A 95 14.30 -8.45 6.77
CA PHE A 95 15.11 -9.06 5.72
C PHE A 95 16.16 -8.08 5.19
N VAL A 96 15.76 -6.85 4.84
CA VAL A 96 16.70 -5.80 4.39
C VAL A 96 17.76 -5.52 5.45
N TYR A 97 17.36 -5.44 6.72
CA TYR A 97 18.29 -5.24 7.83
C TYR A 97 19.33 -6.36 7.93
N VAL A 98 18.90 -7.63 7.89
CA VAL A 98 19.81 -8.79 7.94
C VAL A 98 20.77 -8.80 6.75
N VAL A 99 20.25 -8.54 5.55
CA VAL A 99 21.09 -8.46 4.34
C VAL A 99 22.13 -7.35 4.46
N ALA A 100 21.73 -6.15 4.91
CA ALA A 100 22.65 -5.05 5.12
C ALA A 100 23.76 -5.41 6.11
N ARG A 101 23.42 -6.08 7.22
CA ARG A 101 24.39 -6.55 8.22
C ARG A 101 25.38 -7.58 7.66
N ILE A 102 24.92 -8.49 6.79
CA ILE A 102 25.80 -9.46 6.11
C ILE A 102 26.75 -8.74 5.17
N ILE A 103 26.26 -7.76 4.40
CA ILE A 103 27.09 -6.97 3.47
C ILE A 103 28.16 -6.17 4.24
N GLU A 104 27.79 -5.50 5.32
CA GLU A 104 28.73 -4.78 6.21
C GLU A 104 29.80 -5.72 6.77
N PHE A 105 29.41 -6.94 7.16
CA PHE A 105 30.35 -7.93 7.67
C PHE A 105 31.34 -8.40 6.59
N LEU A 106 30.88 -8.64 5.37
CA LEU A 106 31.71 -9.13 4.27
C LEU A 106 32.59 -8.04 3.64
N ASN A 107 32.18 -6.77 3.72
CA ASN A 107 32.95 -5.64 3.21
C ASN A 107 32.85 -4.42 4.16
N PRO A 108 33.73 -4.34 5.18
CA PRO A 108 33.69 -3.31 6.22
C PRO A 108 33.80 -1.88 5.69
N GLU A 109 34.39 -1.67 4.51
CA GLU A 109 34.51 -0.34 3.87
C GLU A 109 33.14 0.22 3.42
N ILE A 110 32.13 -0.63 3.19
CA ILE A 110 30.77 -0.18 2.82
C ILE A 110 30.11 0.58 3.96
N SER A 111 30.40 0.23 5.22
CA SER A 111 29.86 0.93 6.41
C SER A 111 30.24 2.42 6.47
N ARG A 112 31.30 2.83 5.76
CA ARG A 112 31.80 4.21 5.70
C ARG A 112 31.15 5.04 4.59
N THR A 113 30.38 4.41 3.70
CA THR A 113 29.75 5.05 2.53
C THR A 113 28.24 5.24 2.72
N SER A 114 27.68 4.76 3.83
CA SER A 114 26.30 5.02 4.23
C SER A 114 26.12 6.52 4.52
N LEU A 115 25.52 7.22 3.56
CA LEU A 115 24.97 8.58 3.70
C LEU A 115 23.83 8.62 4.72
#